data_AF-A0A261U6U6-F1
#
_entry.id   AF-A0A261U6U6-F1
#
_cell.length_a   1.000
_cell.length_b   1.000
_cell.length_c   1.000
_cell.angle_alpha   90.00
_cell.angle_beta   90.00
_cell.angle_gamma   90.00
#
_symmetry.space_group_name_H-M   'P 1'
#
loop_
_entity.id
_entity.type
_entity.pdbx_description
1 polymer ?
#
loop_
_entity_poly.entity_id
_entity_poly.type
_entity_poly.pdbx_seq_one_letter_code
_entity_poly.pdbx_strand_id
1 'polypeptide(L)'
;MSSEVDPDVIRQVAKIRCQDDGLFFARYFFKQRMGAKMIVAPHHRVIQRTLQRVIDGEITRLIINVPPGYTKTELATIDMISRGLALNNRARFLHLSYSHSLALLNSSTARGIVKSSVYQSMWPMTLRDDADSKAMWWTEHGGGVYASSAAGQVTGFRAGHMEPGWQGALLIDDPLKPDDAYSETVRGGINDRFNETIKSRLAIETTPMVVIMQRIHYHDLSGYLLRGGSGEQWHHLCLPVIIDNSLAYPEENTHGIPIKHGLPDGWLWPYKHNESHRVALFSHRRTAEAQYMQRPRRFNAEGALWDEQLIAAAHALHIGAEPYRSVVAIDPQATNSDESDETGIVAASAYGHGDSRKFSVDGDYSGKYSPNGWALKAMGAYAEHSADAIVIETNQGGDMAEETLRNAGFKGKIIRVHASKGKFARAEPISALYAQGRVAHRGALYTLENQLMEYVPATAKKSPDRLDAMVYALTELGGTQPVGVLLPRR
;
A
#
# COMPACT_ATOMS: atom_id res chain seq x y z
N MET A 1 -53.63 -1.77 25.15
CA MET A 1 -52.92 -0.53 25.56
C MET A 1 -51.44 -0.80 25.40
N SER A 2 -50.81 -0.40 24.29
CA SER A 2 -49.36 -0.38 24.22
C SER A 2 -48.87 0.79 25.07
N SER A 3 -48.17 0.50 26.16
CA SER A 3 -47.44 1.51 26.93
C SER A 3 -46.34 2.08 26.03
N GLU A 4 -46.56 3.26 25.44
CA GLU A 4 -45.47 4.01 24.82
C GLU A 4 -44.43 4.31 25.90
N VAL A 5 -43.18 3.95 25.60
CA VAL A 5 -42.05 4.18 26.50
C VAL A 5 -41.78 5.69 26.54
N ASP A 6 -41.61 6.23 27.75
CA ASP A 6 -41.30 7.64 27.99
C ASP A 6 -40.12 8.13 27.11
N PRO A 7 -40.30 9.19 26.30
CA PRO A 7 -39.24 9.77 25.46
C PRO A 7 -37.97 10.14 26.21
N ASP A 8 -38.06 10.53 27.49
CA ASP A 8 -36.88 10.88 28.29
C ASP A 8 -36.11 9.62 28.71
N VAL A 9 -36.80 8.51 28.98
CA VAL A 9 -36.17 7.20 29.20
C VAL A 9 -35.44 6.74 27.94
N ILE A 10 -36.06 6.87 26.76
CA ILE A 10 -35.42 6.54 25.48
C ILE A 10 -34.15 7.38 25.28
N ARG A 11 -34.21 8.68 25.57
CA ARG A 11 -33.06 9.60 25.45
C ARG A 11 -31.93 9.21 26.40
N GLN A 12 -32.24 8.92 27.66
CA GLN A 12 -31.24 8.53 28.65
C GLN A 12 -30.56 7.21 28.29
N VAL A 13 -31.33 6.22 27.80
CA VAL A 13 -30.77 4.96 27.28
C VAL A 13 -29.88 5.22 26.06
N ALA A 14 -30.31 6.07 25.12
CA ALA A 14 -29.51 6.41 23.96
C ALA A 14 -28.20 7.12 24.35
N LYS A 15 -28.24 8.04 25.32
CA LYS A 15 -27.07 8.73 25.88
C LYS A 15 -26.05 7.72 26.44
N ILE A 16 -26.49 6.82 27.32
CA ILE A 16 -25.62 5.80 27.94
C ILE A 16 -25.00 4.91 26.84
N ARG A 17 -25.83 4.42 25.90
CA ARG A 17 -25.32 3.58 24.80
C ARG A 17 -24.32 4.30 23.91
N CYS A 18 -24.50 5.58 23.66
CA CYS A 18 -23.54 6.40 22.92
C CYS A 18 -22.21 6.59 23.70
N GLN A 19 -22.27 6.67 25.03
CA GLN A 19 -21.09 6.75 25.88
C GLN A 19 -20.35 5.42 25.94
N ASP A 20 -21.04 4.29 25.97
CA ASP A 20 -20.43 2.96 26.12
C ASP A 20 -20.00 2.32 24.79
N ASP A 21 -20.74 2.58 23.70
CA ASP A 21 -20.55 1.93 22.40
C ASP A 21 -20.33 2.98 21.30
N GLY A 22 -19.06 3.15 20.91
CA GLY A 22 -18.68 4.06 19.84
C GLY A 22 -19.31 3.74 18.48
N LEU A 23 -19.61 2.45 18.19
CA LEU A 23 -20.34 2.09 16.98
C LEU A 23 -21.82 2.47 17.08
N PHE A 24 -22.43 2.37 18.26
CA PHE A 24 -23.78 2.89 18.47
C PHE A 24 -23.82 4.40 18.25
N PHE A 25 -22.88 5.15 18.83
CA PHE A 25 -22.74 6.59 18.61
C PHE A 25 -22.66 6.93 17.12
N ALA A 26 -21.72 6.30 16.40
CA ALA A 26 -21.51 6.49 14.96
C ALA A 26 -22.81 6.28 14.17
N ARG A 27 -23.49 5.15 14.40
CA ARG A 27 -24.76 4.83 13.71
C ARG A 27 -25.87 5.81 14.05
N TYR A 28 -25.94 6.25 15.31
CA TYR A 28 -26.98 7.13 15.80
C TYR A 28 -26.88 8.51 15.15
N PHE A 29 -25.69 9.12 15.15
CA PHE A 29 -25.47 10.43 14.55
C PHE A 29 -25.35 10.40 13.03
N PHE A 30 -24.86 9.30 12.44
CA PHE A 30 -24.91 9.10 10.99
C PHE A 30 -26.36 9.11 10.49
N LYS A 31 -27.28 8.41 11.17
CA LYS A 31 -28.70 8.39 10.79
C LYS A 31 -29.34 9.77 10.82
N GLN A 32 -29.01 10.57 11.84
CA GLN A 32 -29.55 11.93 11.94
C GLN A 32 -29.03 12.86 10.86
N ARG A 33 -27.73 12.78 10.56
CA ARG A 33 -27.09 13.64 9.57
C ARG A 33 -27.43 13.27 8.13
N MET A 34 -27.48 11.97 7.83
CA MET A 34 -27.63 11.44 6.47
C MET A 34 -29.07 11.00 6.14
N GLY A 35 -29.97 10.94 7.12
CA GLY A 35 -31.34 10.41 6.96
C GLY A 35 -31.42 8.90 6.72
N ALA A 36 -30.28 8.20 6.59
CA ALA A 36 -30.20 6.78 6.29
C ALA A 36 -29.42 6.01 7.36
N LYS A 37 -29.75 4.73 7.56
CA LYS A 37 -28.99 3.87 8.48
C LYS A 37 -27.61 3.56 7.88
N MET A 38 -26.56 3.75 8.69
CA MET A 38 -25.21 3.30 8.36
C MET A 38 -25.22 1.78 8.13
N ILE A 39 -24.66 1.34 6.99
CA ILE A 39 -24.44 -0.08 6.70
C ILE A 39 -23.23 -0.54 7.51
N VAL A 40 -23.45 -1.48 8.43
CA VAL A 40 -22.40 -1.94 9.35
C VAL A 40 -21.76 -3.21 8.82
N ALA A 41 -20.44 -3.19 8.69
CA ALA A 41 -19.61 -4.35 8.39
C ALA A 41 -18.83 -4.82 9.63
N PRO A 42 -18.31 -6.07 9.63
CA PRO A 42 -17.47 -6.58 10.71
C PRO A 42 -16.27 -5.69 11.05
N HIS A 43 -15.59 -5.12 10.04
CA HIS A 43 -14.42 -4.25 10.26
C HIS A 43 -14.76 -2.96 11.03
N HIS A 44 -15.97 -2.41 10.89
CA HIS A 44 -16.40 -1.26 11.71
C HIS A 44 -16.40 -1.60 13.21
N ARG A 45 -16.78 -2.82 13.59
CA ARG A 45 -16.73 -3.27 14.99
C ARG A 45 -15.30 -3.40 15.50
N VAL A 46 -14.40 -3.90 14.66
CA VAL A 46 -12.96 -4.02 14.99
C VAL A 46 -12.34 -2.64 15.18
N ILE A 47 -12.57 -1.71 14.25
CA ILE A 47 -12.08 -0.33 14.35
C ILE A 47 -12.61 0.34 15.63
N GLN A 48 -13.91 0.26 15.89
CA GLN A 48 -14.51 0.88 17.08
C GLN A 48 -14.01 0.27 18.39
N ARG A 49 -13.82 -1.05 18.46
CA ARG A 49 -13.19 -1.69 19.62
C ARG A 49 -11.76 -1.18 19.84
N THR A 50 -11.00 -1.02 18.77
CA THR A 50 -9.63 -0.49 18.86
C THR A 50 -9.60 0.98 19.26
N LEU A 51 -10.51 1.81 18.73
CA LEU A 51 -10.66 3.22 19.15
C LEU A 51 -11.12 3.33 20.61
N GLN A 52 -11.94 2.39 21.10
CA GLN A 52 -12.33 2.37 22.50
C GLN A 52 -11.12 2.16 23.42
N ARG A 53 -10.19 1.25 23.06
CA ARG A 53 -8.92 1.06 23.79
C ARG A 53 -8.04 2.31 23.82
N VAL A 54 -8.19 3.21 22.83
CA VAL A 54 -7.53 4.53 22.85
C VAL A 54 -8.19 5.44 23.89
N ILE A 55 -9.53 5.48 23.94
CA ILE A 55 -10.29 6.26 24.92
C ILE A 55 -10.01 5.79 26.35
N ASP A 56 -9.92 4.47 26.53
CA ASP A 56 -9.63 3.82 27.82
C ASP A 56 -8.17 4.02 28.28
N GLY A 57 -7.32 4.59 27.42
CA GLY A 57 -5.91 4.84 27.71
C GLY A 57 -4.98 3.63 27.57
N GLU A 58 -5.50 2.49 27.07
CA GLU A 58 -4.69 1.29 26.80
C GLU A 58 -3.75 1.48 25.61
N ILE A 59 -4.16 2.30 24.62
CA ILE A 59 -3.38 2.58 23.42
C ILE A 59 -3.17 4.09 23.28
N THR A 60 -1.93 4.54 23.35
CA THR A 60 -1.55 5.95 23.15
C THR A 60 -0.98 6.23 21.76
N ARG A 61 -0.60 5.19 21.01
CA ARG A 61 -0.03 5.26 19.67
C ARG A 61 -0.72 4.23 18.78
N LEU A 62 -1.62 4.69 17.92
CA LEU A 62 -2.41 3.83 17.05
C LEU A 62 -2.23 4.19 15.58
N ILE A 63 -1.95 3.19 14.76
CA ILE A 63 -2.04 3.23 13.30
C ILE A 63 -3.20 2.32 12.87
N ILE A 64 -4.13 2.84 12.09
CA ILE A 64 -5.17 2.07 11.40
C ILE A 64 -4.94 2.19 9.90
N ASN A 65 -4.55 1.09 9.27
CA ASN A 65 -4.46 0.99 7.82
C ASN A 65 -5.66 0.27 7.23
N VAL A 66 -6.42 0.96 6.37
CA VAL A 66 -7.69 0.47 5.83
C VAL A 66 -7.94 1.08 4.45
N PRO A 67 -8.64 0.42 3.51
CA PRO A 67 -8.70 0.85 2.12
C PRO A 67 -9.52 2.15 1.94
N PRO A 68 -9.37 2.84 0.80
CA PRO A 68 -10.11 4.08 0.54
C PRO A 68 -11.63 3.86 0.55
N GLY A 69 -12.34 4.77 1.21
CA GLY A 69 -13.80 4.76 1.34
C GLY A 69 -14.37 3.66 2.26
N TYR A 70 -13.58 3.12 3.20
CA TYR A 70 -14.03 2.18 4.23
C TYR A 70 -14.32 2.90 5.57
N THR A 71 -14.99 4.05 5.48
CA THR A 71 -15.54 4.78 6.64
C THR A 71 -14.51 5.29 7.66
N LYS A 72 -13.23 5.34 7.29
CA LYS A 72 -12.08 5.78 8.11
C LYS A 72 -12.30 7.13 8.81
N THR A 73 -12.46 8.19 8.02
CA THR A 73 -12.65 9.57 8.51
C THR A 73 -13.86 9.72 9.42
N GLU A 74 -14.97 9.05 9.10
CA GLU A 74 -16.18 9.09 9.93
C GLU A 74 -15.88 8.56 11.34
N LEU A 75 -15.32 7.35 11.45
CA LEU A 75 -15.14 6.68 12.74
C LEU A 75 -13.98 7.26 13.57
N ALA A 76 -12.82 7.47 12.95
CA ALA A 76 -11.59 7.80 13.68
C ALA A 76 -11.33 9.30 13.79
N THR A 77 -12.07 10.14 13.07
CA THR A 77 -11.97 11.60 13.15
C THR A 77 -13.27 12.22 13.64
N ILE A 78 -14.33 12.17 12.84
CA ILE A 78 -15.56 12.93 13.11
C ILE A 78 -16.26 12.42 14.39
N ASP A 79 -16.44 11.10 14.48
CA ASP A 79 -17.05 10.46 15.64
C ASP A 79 -16.13 10.50 16.85
N MET A 80 -14.81 10.35 16.67
CA MET A 80 -13.83 10.42 17.75
C MET A 80 -13.81 11.79 18.43
N ILE A 81 -13.87 12.87 17.64
CA ILE A 81 -13.97 14.25 18.15
C ILE A 81 -15.29 14.45 18.90
N SER A 82 -16.41 14.15 18.24
CA SER A 82 -17.74 14.46 18.79
C SER A 82 -18.09 13.58 19.99
N ARG A 83 -17.87 12.26 19.93
CA ARG A 83 -18.03 11.37 21.09
C ARG A 83 -17.01 11.67 22.18
N GLY A 84 -15.77 12.00 21.81
CA GLY A 84 -14.75 12.35 22.77
C GLY A 84 -15.12 13.57 23.62
N LEU A 85 -15.77 14.57 23.03
CA LEU A 85 -16.35 15.72 23.75
C LEU A 85 -17.56 15.34 24.61
N ALA A 86 -18.37 14.37 24.18
CA ALA A 86 -19.49 13.85 24.97
C ALA A 86 -19.02 13.13 26.25
N LEU A 87 -17.84 12.49 26.19
CA LEU A 87 -17.21 11.83 27.32
C LEU A 87 -16.49 12.82 28.25
N ASN A 88 -15.83 13.83 27.67
CA ASN A 88 -15.20 14.91 28.42
C ASN A 88 -15.33 16.23 27.63
N ASN A 89 -16.12 17.18 28.15
CA ASN A 89 -16.34 18.48 27.51
C ASN A 89 -15.12 19.42 27.51
N ARG A 90 -14.06 19.04 28.24
CA ARG A 90 -12.75 19.68 28.22
C ARG A 90 -11.79 19.03 27.22
N ALA A 91 -12.16 17.94 26.55
CA ALA A 91 -11.24 17.27 25.65
C ALA A 91 -10.79 18.20 24.50
N ARG A 92 -9.49 18.16 24.18
CA ARG A 92 -8.88 18.94 23.09
C ARG A 92 -8.34 18.04 21.99
N PHE A 93 -8.81 18.28 20.77
CA PHE A 93 -8.42 17.54 19.58
C PHE A 93 -7.60 18.38 18.63
N LEU A 94 -6.48 17.84 18.19
CA LEU A 94 -5.75 18.37 17.04
C LEU A 94 -5.98 17.41 15.87
N HIS A 95 -6.60 17.90 14.80
CA HIS A 95 -6.93 17.13 13.60
C HIS A 95 -6.07 17.57 12.42
N LEU A 96 -5.33 16.65 11.82
CA LEU A 96 -4.47 16.89 10.68
C LEU A 96 -4.88 16.02 9.49
N SER A 97 -4.87 16.58 8.28
CA SER A 97 -5.10 15.86 7.03
C SER A 97 -4.24 16.40 5.89
N TYR A 98 -4.06 15.69 4.78
CA TYR A 98 -3.26 16.18 3.64
C TYR A 98 -3.80 17.51 3.09
N SER A 99 -5.12 17.70 3.14
CA SER A 99 -5.80 18.89 2.62
C SER A 99 -6.35 19.75 3.76
N HIS A 100 -6.03 21.04 3.72
CA HIS A 100 -6.60 22.02 4.64
C HIS A 100 -8.14 22.08 4.50
N SER A 101 -8.68 22.07 3.29
CA SER A 101 -10.13 22.13 3.08
C SER A 101 -10.84 20.88 3.60
N LEU A 102 -10.21 19.71 3.46
CA LEU A 102 -10.74 18.45 4.02
C LEU A 102 -10.71 18.45 5.55
N ALA A 103 -9.63 18.94 6.16
CA ALA A 103 -9.53 19.10 7.61
C ALA A 103 -10.65 20.02 8.16
N LEU A 104 -10.90 21.15 7.48
CA LEU A 104 -12.00 22.06 7.83
C LEU A 104 -13.38 21.42 7.67
N LEU A 105 -13.58 20.62 6.62
CA LEU A 105 -14.84 19.91 6.40
C LEU A 105 -15.13 18.91 7.54
N ASN A 106 -14.14 18.12 7.93
CA ASN A 106 -14.26 17.15 9.02
C ASN A 106 -14.55 17.86 10.35
N SER A 107 -13.80 18.94 10.65
CA SER A 107 -14.02 19.77 11.84
C SER A 107 -15.42 20.40 11.86
N SER A 108 -15.85 20.97 10.74
CA SER A 108 -17.20 21.55 10.60
C SER A 108 -18.29 20.49 10.80
N THR A 109 -18.05 19.25 10.35
CA THR A 109 -18.99 18.14 10.49
C THR A 109 -19.09 17.69 11.95
N ALA A 110 -17.96 17.54 12.65
CA ALA A 110 -17.95 17.23 14.07
C ALA A 110 -18.61 18.34 14.90
N ARG A 111 -18.32 19.62 14.60
CA ARG A 111 -18.99 20.78 15.22
C ARG A 111 -20.50 20.74 14.98
N GLY A 112 -20.94 20.36 13.78
CA GLY A 112 -22.35 20.19 13.43
C GLY A 112 -23.05 19.12 14.26
N ILE A 113 -22.39 17.98 14.53
CA ILE A 113 -22.90 16.96 15.46
C ILE A 113 -23.08 17.56 16.85
N VAL A 114 -22.04 18.20 17.39
CA VAL A 114 -22.04 18.78 18.74
C VAL A 114 -23.13 19.85 18.89
N LYS A 115 -23.37 20.69 17.86
CA LYS A 115 -24.42 21.71 17.86
C LYS A 115 -25.83 21.17 17.64
N SER A 116 -26.00 19.92 17.23
CA SER A 116 -27.32 19.35 16.95
C SER A 116 -28.20 19.32 18.20
N SER A 117 -29.50 19.56 18.04
CA SER A 117 -30.45 19.55 19.17
C SER A 117 -30.44 18.23 19.92
N VAL A 118 -30.30 17.10 19.22
CA VAL A 118 -30.25 15.79 19.85
C VAL A 118 -28.98 15.60 20.66
N TYR A 119 -27.81 15.99 20.15
CA TYR A 119 -26.56 15.94 20.91
C TYR A 119 -26.66 16.81 22.18
N GLN A 120 -27.10 18.07 22.02
CA GLN A 120 -27.26 19.01 23.13
C GLN A 120 -28.27 18.53 24.18
N SER A 121 -29.32 17.81 23.77
CA SER A 121 -30.27 17.21 24.70
C SER A 121 -29.68 16.09 25.57
N MET A 122 -28.57 15.46 25.12
CA MET A 122 -27.87 14.39 25.83
C MET A 122 -26.68 14.93 26.63
N TRP A 123 -25.89 15.80 26.03
CA TRP A 123 -24.70 16.43 26.62
C TRP A 123 -24.74 17.94 26.36
N PRO A 124 -25.46 18.70 27.20
CA PRO A 124 -25.51 20.14 27.09
C PRO A 124 -24.08 20.71 27.16
N MET A 125 -23.69 21.45 26.12
CA MET A 125 -22.36 22.02 26.01
C MET A 125 -22.38 23.26 25.13
N THR A 126 -22.15 24.42 25.75
CA THR A 126 -22.03 25.68 25.03
C THR A 126 -20.68 25.78 24.32
N LEU A 127 -20.72 26.23 23.07
CA LEU A 127 -19.54 26.60 22.31
C LEU A 127 -19.38 28.12 22.38
N ARG A 128 -18.13 28.61 22.46
CA ARG A 128 -17.88 30.06 22.55
C ARG A 128 -18.37 30.79 21.30
N ASP A 129 -18.89 32.00 21.45
CA ASP A 129 -19.43 32.80 20.35
C ASP A 129 -18.37 33.28 19.35
N ASP A 130 -17.12 33.45 19.79
CA ASP A 130 -15.97 33.82 18.95
C ASP A 130 -15.37 32.63 18.17
N ALA A 131 -15.85 31.41 18.44
CA ALA A 131 -15.35 30.17 17.87
C ALA A 131 -15.90 29.86 16.46
N ASP A 132 -16.18 30.88 15.64
CA ASP A 132 -16.83 30.68 14.33
C ASP A 132 -15.87 30.36 13.17
N SER A 133 -14.66 29.92 13.48
CA SER A 133 -13.75 29.39 12.47
C SER A 133 -13.91 27.86 12.37
N LYS A 134 -14.11 27.35 11.15
CA LYS A 134 -14.09 25.89 10.89
C LYS A 134 -12.74 25.26 11.27
N ALA A 135 -11.69 26.07 11.35
CA ALA A 135 -10.33 25.65 11.70
C ALA A 135 -10.20 25.41 13.20
N MET A 136 -10.68 26.33 14.03
CA MET A 136 -10.51 26.30 15.46
C MET A 136 -11.80 26.72 16.17
N TRP A 137 -12.30 25.85 17.05
CA TRP A 137 -13.46 26.15 17.88
C TRP A 137 -13.33 25.56 19.28
N TRP A 138 -13.98 26.22 20.24
CA TRP A 138 -13.82 25.96 21.67
C TRP A 138 -15.16 25.72 22.34
N THR A 139 -15.14 24.88 23.37
CA THR A 139 -16.21 24.76 24.36
C THR A 139 -16.00 25.84 25.43
N GLU A 140 -17.07 26.25 26.13
CA GLU A 140 -16.93 27.15 27.28
C GLU A 140 -16.15 26.52 28.45
N HIS A 141 -15.96 25.20 28.41
CA HIS A 141 -15.26 24.42 29.44
C HIS A 141 -13.75 24.28 29.18
N GLY A 142 -13.22 24.84 28.08
CA GLY A 142 -11.79 24.79 27.75
C GLY A 142 -11.39 23.61 26.85
N GLY A 143 -12.35 22.79 26.42
CA GLY A 143 -12.18 21.82 25.35
C GLY A 143 -12.30 22.46 23.98
N GLY A 144 -12.06 21.69 22.92
CA GLY A 144 -12.19 22.20 21.56
C GLY A 144 -11.43 21.40 20.52
N VAL A 145 -11.42 21.94 19.30
CA VAL A 145 -10.79 21.32 18.14
C VAL A 145 -9.98 22.36 17.40
N TYR A 146 -8.78 21.98 17.00
CA TYR A 146 -8.02 22.67 15.96
C TYR A 146 -7.78 21.72 14.79
N ALA A 147 -8.12 22.14 13.58
CA ALA A 147 -8.03 21.38 12.35
C ALA A 147 -7.19 22.14 11.32
N SER A 148 -6.17 21.46 10.78
CA SER A 148 -5.25 22.05 9.80
C SER A 148 -4.71 20.99 8.83
N SER A 149 -4.00 21.44 7.80
CA SER A 149 -3.26 20.51 6.94
C SER A 149 -2.05 19.94 7.68
N ALA A 150 -1.68 18.69 7.43
CA ALA A 150 -0.49 18.05 7.98
C ALA A 150 0.80 18.81 7.59
N ALA A 151 0.86 19.37 6.38
CA ALA A 151 1.95 20.25 5.94
C ALA A 151 1.85 21.69 6.47
N GLY A 152 0.73 22.06 7.11
CA GLY A 152 0.45 23.41 7.58
C GLY A 152 1.17 23.74 8.88
N GLN A 153 1.17 25.03 9.25
CA GLN A 153 1.65 25.44 10.56
C GLN A 153 0.67 24.98 11.64
N VAL A 154 1.20 24.32 12.66
CA VAL A 154 0.47 23.98 13.89
C VAL A 154 1.07 24.85 14.98
N THR A 155 0.38 25.89 15.43
CA THR A 155 0.85 26.81 16.50
C THR A 155 -0.27 27.05 17.51
N GLY A 156 0.07 27.37 18.77
CA GLY A 156 -0.88 27.80 19.81
C GLY A 156 -1.83 26.76 20.41
N PHE A 157 -2.05 25.61 19.76
CA PHE A 157 -2.96 24.55 20.23
C PHE A 157 -2.20 23.25 20.54
N ARG A 158 -2.62 22.54 21.60
CA ARG A 158 -2.13 21.20 21.94
C ARG A 158 -3.30 20.24 22.10
N ALA A 159 -3.12 19.01 21.62
CA ALA A 159 -4.05 17.93 21.90
C ALA A 159 -3.94 17.53 23.38
N GLY A 160 -5.06 17.26 24.04
CA GLY A 160 -5.06 16.87 25.44
C GLY A 160 -4.96 18.01 26.47
N HIS A 161 -5.01 17.63 27.74
CA HIS A 161 -4.71 18.45 28.91
C HIS A 161 -3.67 17.72 29.76
N MET A 162 -3.00 18.45 30.66
CA MET A 162 -2.08 17.88 31.65
C MET A 162 -2.86 17.35 32.86
N GLU A 163 -3.86 16.50 32.59
CA GLU A 163 -4.78 15.94 33.57
C GLU A 163 -4.95 14.43 33.30
N PRO A 164 -5.21 13.59 34.32
CA PRO A 164 -5.45 12.16 34.11
C PRO A 164 -6.71 11.87 33.27
N GLY A 165 -6.80 10.66 32.72
CA GLY A 165 -7.97 10.17 31.99
C GLY A 165 -8.06 10.66 30.54
N TRP A 166 -9.24 10.51 29.93
CA TRP A 166 -9.50 10.92 28.55
C TRP A 166 -9.52 12.44 28.40
N GLN A 167 -8.51 13.02 27.76
CA GLN A 167 -8.37 14.47 27.57
C GLN A 167 -8.43 14.92 26.11
N GLY A 168 -8.72 14.02 25.18
CA GLY A 168 -8.67 14.24 23.73
C GLY A 168 -7.46 13.58 23.08
N ALA A 169 -7.25 13.85 21.80
CA ALA A 169 -6.26 13.15 20.99
C ALA A 169 -5.72 14.00 19.83
N LEU A 170 -4.53 13.63 19.35
CA LEU A 170 -4.03 14.06 18.04
C LEU A 170 -4.49 13.04 16.99
N LEU A 171 -5.28 13.49 16.03
CA LEU A 171 -5.87 12.69 14.96
C LEU A 171 -5.21 13.07 13.63
N ILE A 172 -4.66 12.10 12.93
CA ILE A 172 -3.96 12.28 11.65
C ILE A 172 -4.66 11.41 10.61
N ASP A 173 -5.50 12.02 9.76
CA ASP A 173 -6.33 11.35 8.75
C ASP A 173 -5.80 11.61 7.34
N ASP A 174 -5.25 10.59 6.69
CA ASP A 174 -4.59 10.67 5.39
C ASP A 174 -3.65 11.89 5.30
N PRO A 175 -2.46 11.89 5.95
CA PRO A 175 -1.60 13.09 6.03
C PRO A 175 -0.91 13.46 4.71
N LEU A 176 -0.95 12.58 3.72
CA LEU A 176 -0.29 12.75 2.42
C LEU A 176 -1.25 12.36 1.30
N LYS A 177 -1.29 13.19 0.26
CA LYS A 177 -2.12 12.94 -0.93
C LYS A 177 -1.51 11.78 -1.75
N PRO A 178 -2.32 10.86 -2.31
CA PRO A 178 -1.79 9.74 -3.10
C PRO A 178 -0.87 10.14 -4.26
N ASP A 179 -1.22 11.19 -5.01
CA ASP A 179 -0.40 11.66 -6.14
C ASP A 179 0.99 12.13 -5.70
N ASP A 180 1.06 12.75 -4.52
CA ASP A 180 2.29 13.31 -3.97
C ASP A 180 3.16 12.23 -3.28
N ALA A 181 2.63 11.02 -3.10
CA ALA A 181 3.32 9.93 -2.41
C ALA A 181 4.59 9.46 -3.14
N TYR A 182 4.67 9.71 -4.44
CA TYR A 182 5.84 9.40 -5.28
C TYR A 182 6.92 10.48 -5.24
N SER A 183 6.60 11.69 -4.76
CA SER A 183 7.62 12.70 -4.50
C SER A 183 8.34 12.39 -3.19
N GLU A 184 9.61 12.00 -3.29
CA GLU A 184 10.45 11.75 -2.11
C GLU A 184 10.54 12.98 -1.21
N THR A 185 10.69 14.18 -1.78
CA THR A 185 10.73 15.44 -1.04
C THR A 185 9.45 15.71 -0.26
N VAL A 186 8.28 15.57 -0.88
CA VAL A 186 7.01 15.84 -0.20
C VAL A 186 6.75 14.80 0.89
N ARG A 187 6.98 13.52 0.58
CA ARG A 187 6.83 12.40 1.53
C ARG A 187 7.79 12.52 2.71
N GLY A 188 9.06 12.80 2.45
CA GLY A 188 10.10 13.03 3.45
C GLY A 188 9.73 14.21 4.35
N GLY A 189 9.32 15.34 3.76
CA GLY A 189 8.92 16.52 4.52
C GLY A 189 7.74 16.30 5.48
N ILE A 190 6.79 15.42 5.16
CA ILE A 190 5.73 15.01 6.10
C ILE A 190 6.29 14.18 7.26
N ASN A 191 7.21 13.26 6.98
CA ASN A 191 7.85 12.43 8.00
C ASN A 191 8.74 13.26 8.94
N ASP A 192 9.52 14.20 8.40
CA ASP A 192 10.37 15.10 9.20
C ASP A 192 9.51 15.99 10.09
N ARG A 193 8.46 16.60 9.51
CA ARG A 193 7.50 17.44 10.23
C ARG A 193 6.79 16.68 11.35
N PHE A 194 6.56 15.37 11.18
CA PHE A 194 5.97 14.56 12.23
C PHE A 194 6.80 14.65 13.52
N ASN A 195 8.12 14.46 13.43
CA ASN A 195 9.02 14.50 14.57
C ASN A 195 9.28 15.91 15.08
N GLU A 196 9.49 16.87 14.18
CA GLU A 196 9.86 18.24 14.54
C GLU A 196 8.70 19.03 15.15
N THR A 197 7.51 18.92 14.55
CA THR A 197 6.40 19.84 14.83
C THR A 197 5.13 19.16 15.32
N ILE A 198 4.75 18.00 14.77
CA ILE A 198 3.44 17.40 15.09
C ILE A 198 3.49 16.71 16.47
N LYS A 199 4.49 15.86 16.72
CA LYS A 199 4.64 15.13 17.98
C LYS A 199 4.76 16.06 19.18
N SER A 200 5.42 17.21 19.04
CA SER A 200 5.58 18.19 20.12
C SER A 200 4.27 18.91 20.51
N ARG A 201 3.15 18.65 19.81
CA ARG A 201 1.82 19.25 20.07
C ARG A 201 0.94 18.43 20.99
N LEU A 202 1.45 17.37 21.57
CA LEU A 202 0.79 16.70 22.70
C LEU A 202 0.90 17.56 23.97
N ALA A 203 -0.13 17.56 24.81
CA ALA A 203 -0.08 18.21 26.11
C ALA A 203 0.83 17.43 27.08
N ILE A 204 0.75 16.11 27.03
CA ILE A 204 1.60 15.15 27.74
C ILE A 204 1.90 13.97 26.82
N GLU A 205 3.01 13.26 27.05
CA GLU A 205 3.44 12.15 26.17
C GLU A 205 2.40 11.04 26.02
N THR A 206 1.61 10.79 27.07
CA THR A 206 0.53 9.79 27.07
C THR A 206 -0.74 10.26 26.35
N THR A 207 -0.81 11.51 25.88
CA THR A 207 -1.92 11.98 25.04
C THR A 207 -1.98 11.09 23.79
N PRO A 208 -3.12 10.47 23.48
CA PRO A 208 -3.16 9.54 22.36
C PRO A 208 -2.96 10.20 21.00
N MET A 209 -2.29 9.47 20.10
CA MET A 209 -2.18 9.78 18.69
C MET A 209 -2.78 8.65 17.87
N VAL A 210 -3.66 9.02 16.94
CA VAL A 210 -4.30 8.09 16.00
C VAL A 210 -3.97 8.51 14.59
N VAL A 211 -3.21 7.69 13.89
CA VAL A 211 -3.01 7.79 12.44
C VAL A 211 -4.00 6.84 11.77
N ILE A 212 -4.85 7.36 10.89
CA ILE A 212 -5.71 6.55 10.05
C ILE A 212 -5.48 6.90 8.59
N MET A 213 -5.14 5.91 7.77
CA MET A 213 -4.91 6.14 6.35
C MET A 213 -4.96 4.84 5.56
N GLN A 214 -5.22 4.94 4.25
CA GLN A 214 -4.77 3.88 3.34
C GLN A 214 -3.25 4.00 3.15
N ARG A 215 -2.56 2.87 3.04
CA ARG A 215 -1.15 2.88 2.64
C ARG A 215 -1.03 3.35 1.19
N ILE A 216 -0.11 4.27 0.92
CA ILE A 216 0.08 4.87 -0.40
C ILE A 216 1.51 4.72 -0.90
N HIS A 217 2.48 4.49 0.00
CA HIS A 217 3.88 4.27 -0.36
C HIS A 217 4.61 3.48 0.73
N TYR A 218 5.70 2.79 0.40
CA TYR A 218 6.47 2.04 1.42
C TYR A 218 6.98 2.95 2.53
N HIS A 219 7.45 4.15 2.16
CA HIS A 219 7.91 5.23 3.05
C HIS A 219 6.84 6.30 3.39
N ASP A 220 5.55 6.00 3.23
CA ASP A 220 4.50 6.88 3.77
C ASP A 220 4.56 6.96 5.31
N LEU A 221 3.79 7.86 5.93
CA LEU A 221 3.87 8.09 7.39
C LEU A 221 3.66 6.79 8.19
N SER A 222 2.70 5.94 7.79
CA SER A 222 2.50 4.65 8.46
C SER A 222 3.75 3.77 8.37
N GLY A 223 4.31 3.59 7.17
CA GLY A 223 5.53 2.80 7.01
C GLY A 223 6.74 3.40 7.75
N TYR A 224 6.86 4.73 7.76
CA TYR A 224 7.89 5.44 8.51
C TYR A 224 7.81 5.15 10.01
N LEU A 225 6.62 5.30 10.60
CA LEU A 225 6.39 5.08 12.03
C LEU A 225 6.56 3.62 12.44
N LEU A 226 6.00 2.68 11.65
CA LEU A 226 6.09 1.24 11.91
C LEU A 226 7.52 0.69 11.85
N ARG A 227 8.43 1.40 11.18
CA ARG A 227 9.85 1.04 11.06
C ARG A 227 10.77 1.87 11.94
N GLY A 228 10.22 2.61 12.91
CA GLY A 228 10.99 3.30 13.94
C GLY A 228 11.31 4.76 13.66
N GLY A 229 10.70 5.38 12.64
CA GLY A 229 10.95 6.77 12.28
C GLY A 229 10.69 7.78 13.41
N SER A 230 9.82 7.44 14.38
CA SER A 230 9.56 8.26 15.57
C SER A 230 10.25 7.78 16.85
N GLY A 231 10.91 6.62 16.80
CA GLY A 231 11.45 5.91 17.96
C GLY A 231 10.40 5.29 18.90
N GLU A 232 9.11 5.46 18.64
CA GLU A 232 8.02 4.92 19.47
C GLU A 232 7.47 3.61 18.92
N GLN A 233 6.93 2.76 19.80
CA GLN A 233 6.14 1.59 19.38
C GLN A 233 4.71 2.00 19.05
N TRP A 234 4.21 1.52 17.92
CA TRP A 234 2.86 1.83 17.43
C TRP A 234 1.99 0.59 17.36
N HIS A 235 0.82 0.64 18.00
CA HIS A 235 -0.18 -0.39 17.79
C HIS A 235 -0.75 -0.28 16.38
N HIS A 236 -0.80 -1.39 15.65
CA HIS A 236 -1.12 -1.40 14.23
C HIS A 236 -2.31 -2.31 13.94
N LEU A 237 -3.45 -1.69 13.59
CA LEU A 237 -4.60 -2.38 13.01
C LEU A 237 -4.53 -2.30 11.49
N CYS A 238 -4.10 -3.39 10.84
CA CYS A 238 -4.06 -3.51 9.39
C CYS A 238 -5.30 -4.27 8.89
N LEU A 239 -6.06 -3.67 7.99
CA LEU A 239 -7.30 -4.23 7.43
C LEU A 239 -7.24 -4.16 5.89
N PRO A 240 -6.64 -5.14 5.20
CA PRO A 240 -6.66 -5.22 3.74
C PRO A 240 -8.07 -5.47 3.19
N VAL A 241 -8.30 -5.11 1.92
CA VAL A 241 -9.57 -5.32 1.22
C VAL A 241 -9.97 -6.80 1.15
N ILE A 242 -8.98 -7.68 1.11
CA ILE A 242 -9.12 -9.14 1.27
C ILE A 242 -8.27 -9.54 2.47
N ILE A 243 -8.92 -10.12 3.48
CA ILE A 243 -8.28 -10.72 4.64
C ILE A 243 -7.71 -12.08 4.24
N ASP A 244 -6.45 -12.30 4.61
CA ASP A 244 -5.75 -13.58 4.52
C ASP A 244 -4.97 -13.76 5.82
N ASN A 245 -5.51 -14.57 6.73
CA ASN A 245 -4.94 -14.81 8.05
C ASN A 245 -3.70 -15.73 8.00
N SER A 246 -3.36 -16.31 6.84
CA SER A 246 -2.11 -17.08 6.68
C SER A 246 -0.88 -16.18 6.59
N LEU A 247 -1.06 -14.90 6.26
CA LEU A 247 0.02 -13.94 6.12
C LEU A 247 0.58 -13.52 7.49
N ALA A 248 1.89 -13.68 7.65
CA ALA A 248 2.60 -13.17 8.82
C ALA A 248 2.63 -11.64 8.85
N TYR A 249 2.76 -11.08 10.05
CA TYR A 249 3.01 -9.65 10.22
C TYR A 249 4.39 -9.29 9.62
N PRO A 250 4.52 -8.21 8.82
CA PRO A 250 5.78 -7.91 8.14
C PRO A 250 6.94 -7.69 9.13
N GLU A 251 8.02 -8.46 8.99
CA GLU A 251 9.20 -8.40 9.86
C GLU A 251 9.89 -7.03 9.83
N GLU A 252 9.81 -6.32 8.70
CA GLU A 252 10.35 -4.98 8.56
C GLU A 252 9.70 -3.94 9.49
N ASN A 253 8.47 -4.17 9.96
CA ASN A 253 7.73 -3.28 10.86
C ASN A 253 8.21 -3.47 12.31
N THR A 254 9.50 -3.24 12.54
CA THR A 254 10.21 -3.46 13.81
C THR A 254 9.61 -2.71 15.00
N HIS A 255 8.88 -1.61 14.75
CA HIS A 255 8.24 -0.78 15.77
C HIS A 255 6.71 -0.89 15.78
N GLY A 256 6.16 -1.85 15.03
CA GLY A 256 4.73 -2.13 15.01
C GLY A 256 4.34 -3.23 16.00
N ILE A 257 3.31 -2.96 16.81
CA ILE A 257 2.64 -3.95 17.67
C ILE A 257 1.34 -4.37 16.97
N PRO A 258 1.26 -5.56 16.34
CA PRO A 258 0.07 -5.95 15.58
C PRO A 258 -1.17 -6.11 16.47
N ILE A 259 -2.28 -5.51 16.05
CA ILE A 259 -3.60 -5.75 16.64
C ILE A 259 -4.29 -6.87 15.86
N LYS A 260 -4.60 -7.98 16.54
CA LYS A 260 -5.38 -9.07 15.95
C LYS A 260 -6.82 -8.63 15.71
N HIS A 261 -7.26 -8.61 14.45
CA HIS A 261 -8.61 -8.19 14.07
C HIS A 261 -9.67 -9.29 14.27
N GLY A 262 -9.28 -10.57 14.21
CA GLY A 262 -10.20 -11.71 14.41
C GLY A 262 -11.30 -11.81 13.33
N LEU A 263 -11.01 -11.35 12.12
CA LEU A 263 -11.93 -11.41 10.98
C LEU A 263 -11.62 -12.66 10.16
N PRO A 264 -12.62 -13.34 9.58
CA PRO A 264 -12.38 -14.49 8.71
C PRO A 264 -11.73 -14.06 7.39
N ASP A 265 -11.13 -15.02 6.69
CA ASP A 265 -10.57 -14.81 5.36
C ASP A 265 -11.65 -14.36 4.36
N GLY A 266 -11.23 -13.59 3.35
CA GLY A 266 -12.10 -13.09 2.29
C GLY A 266 -12.32 -11.58 2.32
N TRP A 267 -13.34 -11.11 1.61
CA TRP A 267 -13.58 -9.68 1.41
C TRP A 267 -13.92 -8.95 2.72
N LEU A 268 -13.20 -7.87 3.03
CA LEU A 268 -13.37 -7.05 4.24
C LEU A 268 -14.79 -6.47 4.38
N TRP A 269 -15.39 -6.15 3.24
CA TRP A 269 -16.76 -5.65 3.16
C TRP A 269 -17.42 -6.08 1.84
N PRO A 270 -18.04 -7.28 1.80
CA PRO A 270 -18.61 -7.86 0.58
C PRO A 270 -19.68 -7.00 -0.12
N TYR A 271 -20.35 -6.15 0.65
CA TYR A 271 -21.32 -5.17 0.13
C TYR A 271 -20.65 -4.13 -0.78
N LYS A 272 -19.41 -3.73 -0.46
CA LYS A 272 -18.67 -2.71 -1.21
C LYS A 272 -17.81 -3.32 -2.31
N HIS A 273 -17.00 -4.32 -1.97
CA HIS A 273 -16.16 -5.03 -2.92
C HIS A 273 -16.29 -6.53 -2.71
N ASN A 274 -16.38 -7.26 -3.81
CA ASN A 274 -16.56 -8.70 -3.88
C ASN A 274 -15.95 -9.22 -5.19
N GLU A 275 -16.14 -10.50 -5.49
CA GLU A 275 -15.49 -11.16 -6.62
C GLU A 275 -15.73 -10.46 -7.98
N SER A 276 -16.92 -9.90 -8.21
CA SER A 276 -17.20 -9.20 -9.48
C SER A 276 -16.35 -7.95 -9.68
N HIS A 277 -15.80 -7.40 -8.60
CA HIS A 277 -14.95 -6.20 -8.62
C HIS A 277 -13.47 -6.53 -8.73
N ARG A 278 -13.05 -7.79 -8.59
CA ARG A 278 -11.62 -8.18 -8.50
C ARG A 278 -10.83 -7.66 -9.70
N VAL A 279 -11.29 -7.92 -10.92
CA VAL A 279 -10.55 -7.53 -12.14
C VAL A 279 -10.36 -6.01 -12.19
N ALA A 280 -11.41 -5.23 -11.93
CA ALA A 280 -11.35 -3.77 -11.96
C ALA A 280 -10.47 -3.22 -10.84
N LEU A 281 -10.61 -3.75 -9.61
CA LEU A 281 -9.88 -3.27 -8.43
C LEU A 281 -8.38 -3.55 -8.52
N PHE A 282 -8.01 -4.72 -9.06
CA PHE A 282 -6.63 -5.17 -9.20
C PHE A 282 -6.03 -4.86 -10.59
N SER A 283 -6.72 -4.07 -11.42
CA SER A 283 -6.22 -3.63 -12.73
C SER A 283 -4.98 -2.73 -12.59
N HIS A 284 -5.01 -1.79 -11.64
CA HIS A 284 -3.86 -0.97 -11.25
C HIS A 284 -3.15 -1.61 -10.05
N ARG A 285 -2.35 -2.65 -10.31
CA ARG A 285 -1.73 -3.49 -9.28
C ARG A 285 -0.98 -2.71 -8.20
N ARG A 286 -0.23 -1.66 -8.53
CA ARG A 286 0.49 -0.82 -7.54
C ARG A 286 -0.47 -0.15 -6.55
N THR A 287 -1.52 0.46 -7.07
CA THR A 287 -2.58 1.09 -6.27
C THR A 287 -3.34 0.05 -5.47
N ALA A 288 -3.66 -1.11 -6.06
CA ALA A 288 -4.34 -2.20 -5.37
C ALA A 288 -3.50 -2.74 -4.21
N GLU A 289 -2.22 -3.00 -4.43
CA GLU A 289 -1.31 -3.58 -3.45
C GLU A 289 -1.01 -2.60 -2.31
N ALA A 290 -0.74 -1.34 -2.63
CA ALA A 290 -0.57 -0.29 -1.63
C ALA A 290 -1.89 0.05 -0.92
N GLN A 291 -2.86 0.61 -1.64
CA GLN A 291 -4.03 1.25 -1.02
C GLN A 291 -5.13 0.29 -0.61
N TYR A 292 -5.23 -0.88 -1.24
CA TYR A 292 -6.29 -1.84 -0.92
C TYR A 292 -5.77 -3.00 -0.08
N MET A 293 -4.61 -3.56 -0.43
CA MET A 293 -3.99 -4.63 0.36
C MET A 293 -3.13 -4.12 1.53
N GLN A 294 -2.93 -2.80 1.67
CA GLN A 294 -2.11 -2.18 2.74
C GLN A 294 -0.65 -2.64 2.75
N ARG A 295 -0.12 -3.13 1.62
CA ARG A 295 1.22 -3.70 1.49
C ARG A 295 2.01 -2.99 0.39
N PRO A 296 2.27 -1.68 0.52
CA PRO A 296 3.06 -0.98 -0.48
C PRO A 296 4.47 -1.57 -0.55
N ARG A 297 5.00 -1.70 -1.75
CA ARG A 297 6.34 -2.25 -1.97
C ARG A 297 7.44 -1.19 -1.93
N ARG A 298 8.64 -1.61 -1.54
CA ARG A 298 9.82 -0.77 -1.52
C ARG A 298 10.38 -0.64 -2.93
N PHE A 299 10.19 0.52 -3.54
CA PHE A 299 10.79 0.86 -4.82
C PHE A 299 11.92 1.87 -4.63
N ASN A 300 12.91 1.87 -5.53
CA ASN A 300 14.00 2.85 -5.61
C ASN A 300 14.87 2.90 -4.34
N ALA A 301 15.14 1.75 -3.72
CA ALA A 301 16.04 1.70 -2.58
C ALA A 301 17.47 2.11 -2.99
N GLU A 302 18.21 2.77 -2.11
CA GLU A 302 19.62 3.10 -2.36
C GLU A 302 20.41 1.84 -2.72
N GLY A 303 21.11 1.86 -3.85
CA GLY A 303 21.81 0.71 -4.42
C GLY A 303 20.96 -0.23 -5.28
N ALA A 304 19.68 0.07 -5.55
CA ALA A 304 18.89 -0.62 -6.56
C ALA A 304 19.45 -0.34 -7.96
N LEU A 305 19.44 -1.36 -8.83
CA LEU A 305 19.96 -1.23 -10.20
C LEU A 305 18.96 -0.58 -11.16
N TRP A 306 17.67 -0.71 -10.88
CA TRP A 306 16.59 -0.05 -11.62
C TRP A 306 15.81 0.85 -10.68
N ASP A 307 15.36 1.98 -11.21
CA ASP A 307 14.43 2.87 -10.54
C ASP A 307 13.21 3.15 -11.42
N GLU A 308 12.25 3.86 -10.84
CA GLU A 308 11.00 4.21 -11.50
C GLU A 308 11.20 5.08 -12.76
N GLN A 309 12.26 5.91 -12.81
CA GLN A 309 12.55 6.74 -13.98
C GLN A 309 13.00 5.87 -15.16
N LEU A 310 13.85 4.88 -14.90
CA LEU A 310 14.30 3.92 -15.91
C LEU A 310 13.15 3.07 -16.46
N ILE A 311 12.26 2.59 -15.59
CA ILE A 311 11.08 1.82 -16.02
C ILE A 311 10.12 2.70 -16.82
N ALA A 312 9.86 3.95 -16.39
CA ALA A 312 9.03 4.88 -17.14
C ALA A 312 9.62 5.21 -18.52
N ALA A 313 10.94 5.40 -18.61
CA ALA A 313 11.63 5.61 -19.88
C ALA A 313 11.54 4.38 -20.80
N ALA A 314 11.62 3.16 -20.25
CA ALA A 314 11.46 1.92 -21.01
C ALA A 314 10.05 1.78 -21.60
N HIS A 315 9.00 2.19 -20.88
CA HIS A 315 7.62 2.25 -21.41
C HIS A 315 7.46 3.30 -22.52
N ALA A 316 8.11 4.45 -22.37
CA ALA A 316 8.04 5.54 -23.35
C ALA A 316 8.85 5.26 -24.63
N LEU A 317 9.79 4.31 -24.59
CA LEU A 317 10.69 4.03 -25.70
C LEU A 317 9.97 3.32 -26.85
N HIS A 318 9.69 4.07 -27.92
CA HIS A 318 9.23 3.50 -29.17
C HIS A 318 10.40 3.00 -30.03
N ILE A 319 10.30 1.75 -30.52
CA ILE A 319 11.24 1.15 -31.48
C ILE A 319 10.44 0.82 -32.74
N GLY A 320 10.60 1.65 -33.77
CA GLY A 320 9.86 1.50 -35.04
C GLY A 320 10.46 0.48 -36.03
N ALA A 321 11.55 -0.19 -35.65
CA ALA A 321 12.12 -1.29 -36.43
C ALA A 321 11.46 -2.62 -36.04
N GLU A 322 11.38 -3.55 -36.99
CA GLU A 322 11.01 -4.94 -36.71
C GLU A 322 12.13 -5.65 -35.94
N PRO A 323 11.79 -6.60 -35.04
CA PRO A 323 12.80 -7.38 -34.36
C PRO A 323 13.51 -8.30 -35.37
N TYR A 324 14.84 -8.33 -35.33
CA TYR A 324 15.60 -9.28 -36.16
C TYR A 324 15.83 -10.61 -35.44
N ARG A 325 15.63 -10.65 -34.12
CA ARG A 325 15.80 -11.83 -33.28
C ARG A 325 14.97 -11.72 -32.01
N SER A 326 14.34 -12.81 -31.62
CA SER A 326 13.55 -12.92 -30.39
C SER A 326 13.90 -14.21 -29.64
N VAL A 327 13.91 -14.16 -28.31
CA VAL A 327 14.22 -15.32 -27.46
C VAL A 327 13.28 -15.38 -26.26
N VAL A 328 13.08 -16.59 -25.73
CA VAL A 328 12.44 -16.80 -24.43
C VAL A 328 13.48 -17.33 -23.47
N ALA A 329 13.74 -16.64 -22.37
CA ALA A 329 14.65 -17.11 -21.34
C ALA A 329 13.91 -17.69 -20.15
N ILE A 330 14.50 -18.71 -19.53
CA ILE A 330 13.94 -19.42 -18.39
C ILE A 330 14.96 -19.42 -17.25
N ASP A 331 14.48 -19.09 -16.05
CA ASP A 331 15.16 -19.33 -14.78
C ASP A 331 14.37 -20.39 -13.98
N PRO A 332 14.72 -21.69 -14.12
CA PRO A 332 13.92 -22.79 -13.58
C PRO A 332 14.08 -22.93 -12.06
N GLN A 333 12.99 -23.31 -11.39
CA GLN A 333 13.04 -23.69 -9.98
C GLN A 333 13.90 -24.96 -9.77
N ALA A 334 14.76 -24.96 -8.76
CA ALA A 334 15.66 -26.08 -8.48
C ALA A 334 14.98 -27.27 -7.75
N THR A 335 13.85 -27.05 -7.08
CA THR A 335 13.14 -28.07 -6.28
C THR A 335 11.63 -28.02 -6.52
N ASN A 336 10.96 -29.16 -6.26
CA ASN A 336 9.52 -29.34 -6.47
C ASN A 336 8.85 -29.63 -5.11
N SER A 337 8.55 -28.59 -4.34
CA SER A 337 7.85 -28.64 -3.04
C SER A 337 6.79 -27.53 -2.96
N ASP A 338 5.84 -27.61 -2.01
CA ASP A 338 4.82 -26.56 -1.83
C ASP A 338 5.42 -25.21 -1.37
N GLU A 339 6.67 -25.23 -0.88
CA GLU A 339 7.49 -24.05 -0.55
C GLU A 339 8.40 -23.60 -1.71
N SER A 340 8.30 -24.21 -2.90
CA SER A 340 9.19 -23.89 -4.04
C SER A 340 9.02 -22.45 -4.55
N ASP A 341 10.17 -21.91 -4.98
CA ASP A 341 10.30 -20.62 -5.66
C ASP A 341 9.57 -20.63 -7.01
N GLU A 342 9.29 -19.45 -7.56
CA GLU A 342 8.64 -19.35 -8.87
C GLU A 342 9.62 -19.64 -10.01
N THR A 343 9.12 -20.13 -11.15
CA THR A 343 9.93 -20.25 -12.36
C THR A 343 9.85 -18.96 -13.18
N GLY A 344 10.98 -18.33 -13.44
CA GLY A 344 11.10 -17.15 -14.30
C GLY A 344 10.99 -17.52 -15.78
N ILE A 345 10.12 -16.86 -16.54
CA ILE A 345 9.96 -17.03 -17.99
C ILE A 345 9.72 -15.66 -18.62
N VAL A 346 10.67 -15.19 -19.43
CA VAL A 346 10.61 -13.84 -20.04
C VAL A 346 10.91 -13.92 -21.53
N ALA A 347 10.06 -13.28 -22.35
CA ALA A 347 10.29 -13.09 -23.78
C ALA A 347 10.94 -11.73 -24.03
N ALA A 348 11.94 -11.69 -24.92
CA ALA A 348 12.62 -10.46 -25.30
C ALA A 348 13.08 -10.47 -26.77
N SER A 349 13.25 -9.29 -27.34
CA SER A 349 13.63 -9.12 -28.75
C SER A 349 14.75 -8.09 -28.93
N ALA A 350 15.51 -8.23 -30.02
CA ALA A 350 16.57 -7.31 -30.42
C ALA A 350 16.27 -6.63 -31.76
N TYR A 351 16.67 -5.37 -31.85
CA TYR A 351 16.41 -4.46 -32.97
C TYR A 351 17.69 -3.76 -33.39
N GLY A 352 17.83 -3.52 -34.70
CA GLY A 352 18.99 -2.83 -35.26
C GLY A 352 20.32 -3.59 -35.06
N HIS A 353 21.43 -2.95 -35.42
CA HIS A 353 22.75 -3.58 -35.40
C HIS A 353 23.83 -2.61 -34.88
N GLY A 354 24.96 -3.17 -34.43
CA GLY A 354 26.10 -2.40 -33.90
C GLY A 354 25.69 -1.49 -32.74
N ASP A 355 26.20 -0.26 -32.72
CA ASP A 355 25.97 0.71 -31.65
C ASP A 355 24.53 1.23 -31.57
N SER A 356 23.72 1.00 -32.63
CA SER A 356 22.30 1.36 -32.67
C SER A 356 21.38 0.28 -32.10
N ARG A 357 21.95 -0.84 -31.61
CA ARG A 357 21.16 -1.98 -31.11
C ARG A 357 20.28 -1.55 -29.93
N LYS A 358 19.00 -1.90 -30.04
CA LYS A 358 18.00 -1.74 -28.98
C LYS A 358 17.37 -3.10 -28.68
N PHE A 359 16.69 -3.18 -27.55
CA PHE A 359 16.04 -4.38 -27.07
C PHE A 359 14.63 -4.08 -26.59
N SER A 360 13.78 -5.09 -26.53
CA SER A 360 12.52 -5.03 -25.80
C SER A 360 12.34 -6.25 -24.90
N VAL A 361 11.64 -6.04 -23.80
CA VAL A 361 11.03 -7.11 -23.01
C VAL A 361 9.56 -7.18 -23.42
N ASP A 362 9.14 -8.33 -23.93
CA ASP A 362 7.89 -8.48 -24.68
C ASP A 362 6.80 -9.21 -23.89
N GLY A 363 7.17 -9.96 -22.85
CA GLY A 363 6.22 -10.62 -21.95
C GLY A 363 6.86 -11.30 -20.76
N ASP A 364 6.11 -11.34 -19.66
CA ASP A 364 6.42 -12.11 -18.44
C ASP A 364 5.39 -13.25 -18.31
N TYR A 365 5.89 -14.49 -18.37
CA TYR A 365 5.10 -15.73 -18.30
C TYR A 365 5.40 -16.52 -17.03
N SER A 366 6.04 -15.89 -16.06
CA SER A 366 6.57 -16.53 -14.86
C SER A 366 5.47 -16.86 -13.84
N GLY A 367 5.71 -17.90 -13.06
CA GLY A 367 4.79 -18.29 -11.97
C GLY A 367 5.18 -19.61 -11.31
N LYS A 368 4.32 -20.07 -10.40
CA LYS A 368 4.44 -21.40 -9.79
C LYS A 368 3.87 -22.46 -10.71
N TYR A 369 4.72 -23.36 -11.17
CA TYR A 369 4.34 -24.43 -12.08
C TYR A 369 5.02 -25.74 -11.68
N SER A 370 4.44 -26.87 -12.08
CA SER A 370 5.17 -28.14 -12.12
C SER A 370 6.25 -28.08 -13.22
N PRO A 371 7.24 -29.00 -13.22
CA PRO A 371 8.27 -29.05 -14.26
C PRO A 371 7.70 -29.05 -15.69
N ASN A 372 6.72 -29.91 -15.96
CA ASN A 372 6.05 -29.95 -17.24
C ASN A 372 5.20 -28.68 -17.50
N GLY A 373 4.63 -28.08 -16.44
CA GLY A 373 3.82 -26.87 -16.53
C GLY A 373 4.60 -25.65 -17.01
N TRP A 374 5.78 -25.40 -16.45
CA TRP A 374 6.61 -24.27 -16.91
C TRP A 374 7.17 -24.52 -18.31
N ALA A 375 7.49 -25.78 -18.67
CA ALA A 375 7.96 -26.13 -20.01
C ALA A 375 6.89 -25.82 -21.08
N LEU A 376 5.64 -26.23 -20.84
CA LEU A 376 4.52 -25.90 -21.71
C LEU A 376 4.28 -24.38 -21.81
N LYS A 377 4.44 -23.65 -20.70
CA LYS A 377 4.33 -22.19 -20.69
C LYS A 377 5.43 -21.51 -21.51
N ALA A 378 6.68 -21.94 -21.38
CA ALA A 378 7.79 -21.44 -22.17
C ALA A 378 7.62 -21.75 -23.67
N MET A 379 7.14 -22.95 -24.01
CA MET A 379 6.81 -23.31 -25.39
C MET A 379 5.67 -22.45 -25.97
N GLY A 380 4.66 -22.13 -25.14
CA GLY A 380 3.60 -21.20 -25.51
C GLY A 380 4.14 -19.80 -25.80
N ALA A 381 4.97 -19.26 -24.92
CA ALA A 381 5.63 -17.96 -25.11
C ALA A 381 6.55 -17.97 -26.35
N TYR A 382 7.27 -19.07 -26.59
CA TYR A 382 8.12 -19.25 -27.76
C TYR A 382 7.33 -19.14 -29.06
N ALA A 383 6.16 -19.78 -29.13
CA ALA A 383 5.26 -19.71 -30.28
C ALA A 383 4.60 -18.32 -30.41
N GLU A 384 4.11 -17.74 -29.31
CA GLU A 384 3.43 -16.43 -29.29
C GLU A 384 4.35 -15.31 -29.80
N HIS A 385 5.61 -15.33 -29.40
CA HIS A 385 6.61 -14.32 -29.79
C HIS A 385 7.42 -14.69 -31.02
N SER A 386 7.09 -15.81 -31.70
CA SER A 386 7.87 -16.33 -32.84
C SER A 386 9.37 -16.39 -32.56
N ALA A 387 9.73 -16.83 -31.34
CA ALA A 387 11.10 -16.78 -30.86
C ALA A 387 12.03 -17.72 -31.63
N ASP A 388 13.29 -17.35 -31.77
CA ASP A 388 14.31 -18.13 -32.46
C ASP A 388 14.89 -19.25 -31.58
N ALA A 389 14.94 -19.01 -30.26
CA ALA A 389 15.48 -19.96 -29.30
C ALA A 389 14.89 -19.80 -27.90
N ILE A 390 14.98 -20.88 -27.11
CA ILE A 390 14.81 -20.84 -25.66
C ILE A 390 16.19 -20.78 -25.00
N VAL A 391 16.39 -19.85 -24.06
CA VAL A 391 17.64 -19.65 -23.32
C VAL A 391 17.48 -20.23 -21.91
N ILE A 392 18.44 -21.05 -21.48
CA ILE A 392 18.45 -21.69 -20.15
C ILE A 392 19.80 -21.49 -19.45
N GLU A 393 19.78 -21.24 -18.14
CA GLU A 393 21.01 -21.23 -17.33
C GLU A 393 21.48 -22.65 -17.02
N THR A 394 22.77 -22.92 -17.16
CA THR A 394 23.37 -24.25 -16.93
C THR A 394 23.95 -24.51 -15.55
N ASN A 395 24.09 -23.50 -14.69
CA ASN A 395 24.77 -23.64 -13.40
C ASN A 395 23.90 -24.25 -12.29
N GLN A 396 22.58 -24.18 -12.40
CA GLN A 396 21.65 -24.82 -11.46
C GLN A 396 20.53 -25.53 -12.23
N GLY A 397 20.68 -26.84 -12.44
CA GLY A 397 19.62 -27.66 -13.03
C GLY A 397 19.41 -27.49 -14.54
N GLY A 398 20.32 -26.85 -15.29
CA GLY A 398 20.12 -26.60 -16.73
C GLY A 398 20.03 -27.87 -17.59
N ASP A 399 20.73 -28.95 -17.24
CA ASP A 399 20.56 -30.23 -17.92
C ASP A 399 19.14 -30.81 -17.68
N MET A 400 18.60 -30.61 -16.48
CA MET A 400 17.21 -30.98 -16.15
C MET A 400 16.19 -30.08 -16.87
N ALA A 401 16.50 -28.80 -17.06
CA ALA A 401 15.64 -27.87 -17.79
C ALA A 401 15.56 -28.21 -19.28
N GLU A 402 16.69 -28.52 -19.93
CA GLU A 402 16.68 -29.01 -21.31
C GLU A 402 15.91 -30.33 -21.41
N GLU A 403 16.19 -31.31 -20.55
CA GLU A 403 15.48 -32.59 -20.58
C GLU A 403 13.96 -32.41 -20.41
N THR A 404 13.54 -31.53 -19.50
CA THR A 404 12.12 -31.21 -19.29
C THR A 404 11.47 -30.61 -20.55
N LEU A 405 12.15 -29.66 -21.21
CA LEU A 405 11.67 -29.08 -22.47
C LEU A 405 11.58 -30.13 -23.58
N ARG A 406 12.60 -31.00 -23.71
CA ARG A 406 12.61 -32.08 -24.71
C ARG A 406 11.50 -33.09 -24.45
N ASN A 407 11.29 -33.49 -23.20
CA ASN A 407 10.23 -34.41 -22.79
C ASN A 407 8.83 -33.82 -22.98
N ALA A 408 8.67 -32.51 -22.81
CA ALA A 408 7.45 -31.77 -23.15
C ALA A 408 7.21 -31.63 -24.67
N GLY A 409 8.18 -32.07 -25.50
CA GLY A 409 8.06 -32.10 -26.97
C GLY A 409 8.71 -30.93 -27.69
N PHE A 410 9.52 -30.10 -27.03
CA PHE A 410 10.19 -28.98 -27.68
C PHE A 410 11.30 -29.42 -28.64
N LYS A 411 11.12 -29.12 -29.93
CA LYS A 411 12.08 -29.45 -31.00
C LYS A 411 12.92 -28.25 -31.47
N GLY A 412 12.67 -27.06 -30.92
CA GLY A 412 13.38 -25.83 -31.29
C GLY A 412 14.81 -25.76 -30.75
N LYS A 413 15.47 -24.64 -31.05
CA LYS A 413 16.83 -24.35 -30.60
C LYS A 413 16.83 -24.00 -29.11
N ILE A 414 17.71 -24.65 -28.35
CA ILE A 414 17.99 -24.34 -26.95
C ILE A 414 19.40 -23.73 -26.88
N ILE A 415 19.53 -22.61 -26.19
CA ILE A 415 20.80 -21.93 -25.95
C ILE A 415 21.11 -22.03 -24.47
N ARG A 416 22.28 -22.59 -24.16
CA ARG A 416 22.78 -22.76 -22.80
C ARG A 416 23.66 -21.56 -22.44
N VAL A 417 23.31 -20.85 -21.37
CA VAL A 417 24.12 -19.74 -20.83
C VAL A 417 24.75 -20.16 -19.49
N HIS A 418 26.06 -20.02 -19.40
CA HIS A 418 26.79 -20.26 -18.15
C HIS A 418 26.98 -18.94 -17.39
N ALA A 419 26.52 -18.85 -16.15
CA ALA A 419 26.82 -17.70 -15.31
C ALA A 419 28.26 -17.80 -14.77
N SER A 420 29.21 -17.19 -15.46
CA SER A 420 30.61 -17.11 -14.99
C SER A 420 30.85 -16.00 -13.96
N LYS A 421 29.89 -15.08 -13.81
CA LYS A 421 29.96 -13.91 -12.92
C LYS A 421 28.86 -13.95 -11.87
N GLY A 422 29.12 -13.31 -10.73
CA GLY A 422 28.12 -13.08 -9.69
C GLY A 422 26.92 -12.28 -10.20
N LYS A 423 25.77 -12.44 -9.54
CA LYS A 423 24.46 -11.89 -9.94
C LYS A 423 24.49 -10.39 -10.23
N PHE A 424 25.16 -9.60 -9.38
CA PHE A 424 25.37 -8.16 -9.59
C PHE A 424 26.04 -7.86 -10.94
N ALA A 425 27.17 -8.52 -11.21
CA ALA A 425 27.97 -8.31 -12.42
C ALA A 425 27.28 -8.83 -13.70
N ARG A 426 26.15 -9.55 -13.57
CA ARG A 426 25.25 -9.92 -14.68
C ARG A 426 24.15 -8.87 -14.89
N ALA A 427 23.58 -8.35 -13.81
CA ALA A 427 22.47 -7.40 -13.85
C ALA A 427 22.90 -5.96 -14.17
N GLU A 428 24.06 -5.52 -13.68
CA GLU A 428 24.57 -4.14 -13.89
C GLU A 428 24.74 -3.76 -15.38
N PRO A 429 25.32 -4.61 -16.27
CA PRO A 429 25.39 -4.27 -17.68
C PRO A 429 24.01 -4.09 -18.33
N ILE A 430 23.00 -4.83 -17.85
CA ILE A 430 21.64 -4.71 -18.35
C ILE A 430 20.99 -3.41 -17.84
N SER A 431 21.15 -3.05 -16.57
CA SER A 431 20.62 -1.76 -16.08
C SER A 431 21.28 -0.57 -16.79
N ALA A 432 22.56 -0.67 -17.15
CA ALA A 432 23.23 0.34 -17.98
C ALA A 432 22.56 0.52 -19.36
N LEU A 433 22.02 -0.55 -19.97
CA LEU A 433 21.26 -0.43 -21.22
C LEU A 433 19.94 0.35 -21.02
N TYR A 434 19.29 0.21 -19.86
CA TYR A 434 18.11 1.02 -19.51
C TYR A 434 18.50 2.50 -19.36
N ALA A 435 19.58 2.78 -18.63
CA ALA A 435 20.08 4.15 -18.46
C ALA A 435 20.46 4.82 -19.79
N GLN A 436 20.88 4.05 -20.79
CA GLN A 436 21.17 4.50 -22.15
C GLN A 436 19.91 4.63 -23.04
N GLY A 437 18.72 4.32 -22.55
CA GLY A 437 17.48 4.34 -23.33
C GLY A 437 17.44 3.29 -24.44
N ARG A 438 18.04 2.11 -24.21
CA ARG A 438 18.14 1.02 -25.21
C ARG A 438 17.18 -0.14 -24.99
N VAL A 439 16.43 -0.18 -23.89
CA VAL A 439 15.49 -1.27 -23.57
C VAL A 439 14.08 -0.72 -23.48
N ALA A 440 13.14 -1.31 -24.22
CA ALA A 440 11.73 -0.97 -24.22
C ALA A 440 10.89 -2.04 -23.48
N HIS A 441 9.79 -1.63 -22.85
CA HIS A 441 8.82 -2.54 -22.23
C HIS A 441 7.53 -2.57 -23.07
N ARG A 442 7.12 -3.76 -23.53
CA ARG A 442 5.98 -3.92 -24.46
C ARG A 442 4.88 -4.87 -23.96
N GLY A 443 5.17 -5.69 -22.96
CA GLY A 443 4.26 -6.71 -22.43
C GLY A 443 3.64 -6.36 -21.07
N ALA A 444 2.90 -7.33 -20.52
CA ALA A 444 2.41 -7.28 -19.14
C ALA A 444 3.55 -7.57 -18.14
N LEU A 445 4.41 -6.59 -17.88
CA LEU A 445 5.68 -6.77 -17.15
C LEU A 445 5.68 -6.31 -15.69
N TYR A 446 4.53 -5.90 -15.14
CA TYR A 446 4.45 -5.27 -13.82
C TYR A 446 5.17 -6.06 -12.71
N THR A 447 5.00 -7.39 -12.66
CA THR A 447 5.64 -8.20 -11.60
C THR A 447 7.15 -8.27 -11.78
N LEU A 448 7.63 -8.36 -13.03
CA LEU A 448 9.05 -8.26 -13.36
C LEU A 448 9.60 -6.87 -13.00
N GLU A 449 8.95 -5.79 -13.43
CA GLU A 449 9.34 -4.40 -13.14
C GLU A 449 9.51 -4.14 -11.65
N ASN A 450 8.57 -4.66 -10.85
CA ASN A 450 8.67 -4.59 -9.41
C ASN A 450 9.91 -5.32 -8.88
N GLN A 451 10.21 -6.53 -9.36
CA GLN A 451 11.44 -7.24 -9.00
C GLN A 451 12.69 -6.44 -9.38
N LEU A 452 12.69 -5.72 -10.51
CA LEU A 452 13.81 -4.84 -10.90
C LEU A 452 14.02 -3.69 -9.90
N MET A 453 12.93 -3.00 -9.54
CA MET A 453 12.97 -1.82 -8.66
C MET A 453 13.16 -2.16 -7.17
N GLU A 454 12.87 -3.40 -6.77
CA GLU A 454 13.06 -3.91 -5.40
C GLU A 454 14.47 -4.49 -5.20
N TYR A 455 15.12 -4.95 -6.26
CA TYR A 455 16.40 -5.66 -6.17
C TYR A 455 17.56 -4.70 -5.86
N VAL A 456 18.05 -4.78 -4.61
CA VAL A 456 19.29 -4.15 -4.17
C VAL A 456 20.37 -5.23 -4.04
N PRO A 457 21.27 -5.36 -5.03
CA PRO A 457 22.22 -6.47 -5.08
C PRO A 457 23.13 -6.57 -3.85
N ALA A 458 23.47 -5.43 -3.24
CA ALA A 458 24.35 -5.37 -2.07
C ALA A 458 23.74 -6.00 -0.80
N THR A 459 22.41 -6.08 -0.71
CA THR A 459 21.70 -6.56 0.49
C THR A 459 20.83 -7.80 0.24
N ALA A 460 20.57 -8.11 -1.03
CA ALA A 460 19.72 -9.23 -1.41
C ALA A 460 20.45 -10.58 -1.22
N LYS A 461 19.81 -11.49 -0.45
CA LYS A 461 20.30 -12.88 -0.26
C LYS A 461 20.14 -13.74 -1.52
N LYS A 462 19.05 -13.54 -2.26
CA LYS A 462 18.73 -14.21 -3.53
C LYS A 462 18.32 -13.15 -4.57
N SER A 463 18.62 -13.40 -5.83
CA SER A 463 18.06 -12.63 -6.95
C SER A 463 16.64 -13.13 -7.25
N PRO A 464 15.75 -12.25 -7.75
CA PRO A 464 14.41 -12.64 -8.15
C PRO A 464 14.41 -13.40 -9.49
N ASP A 465 13.58 -14.45 -9.60
CA ASP A 465 13.66 -15.41 -10.72
C ASP A 465 13.28 -14.78 -12.08
N ARG A 466 12.36 -13.80 -12.11
CA ARG A 466 12.01 -13.09 -13.37
C ARG A 466 13.10 -12.14 -13.81
N LEU A 467 13.74 -11.47 -12.84
CA LEU A 467 14.87 -10.58 -13.11
C LEU A 467 16.00 -11.38 -13.76
N ASP A 468 16.33 -12.55 -13.21
CA ASP A 468 17.36 -13.42 -13.79
C ASP A 468 16.99 -13.89 -15.21
N ALA A 469 15.75 -14.35 -15.44
CA ALA A 469 15.28 -14.70 -16.77
C ALA A 469 15.41 -13.53 -17.77
N MET A 470 14.99 -12.31 -17.39
CA MET A 470 15.14 -11.11 -18.22
C MET A 470 16.61 -10.79 -18.51
N VAL A 471 17.47 -10.86 -17.50
CA VAL A 471 18.91 -10.64 -17.65
C VAL A 471 19.52 -11.66 -18.62
N TYR A 472 19.12 -12.95 -18.56
CA TYR A 472 19.58 -13.97 -19.50
C TYR A 472 19.13 -13.68 -20.93
N ALA A 473 17.86 -13.29 -21.12
CA ALA A 473 17.33 -12.95 -22.43
C ALA A 473 18.12 -11.79 -23.07
N LEU A 474 18.27 -10.68 -22.34
CA LEU A 474 18.95 -9.49 -22.85
C LEU A 474 20.45 -9.70 -23.01
N THR A 475 21.08 -10.52 -22.17
CA THR A 475 22.51 -10.86 -22.31
C THR A 475 22.75 -11.67 -23.58
N GLU A 476 21.94 -12.70 -23.85
CA GLU A 476 22.06 -13.52 -25.06
C GLU A 476 21.81 -12.68 -26.33
N LEU A 477 20.83 -11.79 -26.30
CA LEU A 477 20.56 -10.87 -27.41
C LEU A 477 21.68 -9.83 -27.59
N GLY A 478 22.36 -9.45 -26.51
CA GLY A 478 23.48 -8.52 -26.49
C GLY A 478 24.78 -9.10 -27.08
N GLY A 479 24.94 -10.43 -27.10
CA GLY A 479 26.13 -11.09 -27.62
C GLY A 479 26.42 -10.79 -29.10
N THR A 480 27.71 -10.86 -29.47
CA THR A 480 28.18 -10.86 -30.85
C THR A 480 27.95 -12.25 -31.46
N GLN A 481 26.88 -12.42 -32.25
CA GLN A 481 26.82 -13.57 -33.14
C GLN A 481 27.67 -13.30 -34.40
N PRO A 482 28.44 -14.28 -34.90
CA PRO A 482 29.06 -14.16 -36.21
C PRO A 482 27.96 -13.94 -37.25
N VAL A 483 28.17 -12.96 -38.13
CA VAL A 483 27.26 -12.61 -39.22
C VAL A 483 27.15 -13.82 -40.16
N GLY A 484 26.21 -14.71 -39.87
CA GLY A 484 25.79 -15.77 -40.76
C GLY A 484 24.93 -15.17 -41.86
N VAL A 485 25.41 -15.30 -43.09
CA VAL A 485 24.81 -14.87 -44.35
C VAL A 485 23.27 -14.95 -44.31
N LEU A 486 22.61 -13.80 -44.48
CA LEU A 486 21.19 -13.71 -44.82
C LEU A 486 20.93 -14.57 -46.05
N LEU A 487 20.33 -15.74 -45.89
CA LEU A 487 19.61 -16.38 -46.98
C LEU A 487 18.17 -15.83 -46.96
N PRO A 488 17.66 -15.32 -48.09
CA PRO A 488 16.29 -14.85 -48.17
C PRO A 488 15.32 -15.99 -47.85
N ARG A 489 14.33 -15.69 -47.00
CA ARG A 489 13.21 -16.60 -46.70
C ARG A 489 12.52 -16.98 -48.00
N ARG A 490 12.34 -18.29 -48.24
CA ARG A 490 11.41 -18.81 -49.25
C ARG A 490 10.02 -18.93 -48.67
#